data_AF-A0A1V1PC59-F1
#
_entry.id   AF-A0A1V1PC59-F1
#
_cell.length_a   1.000
_cell.length_b   1.000
_cell.length_c   1.000
_cell.angle_alpha   90.00
_cell.angle_beta   90.00
_cell.angle_gamma   90.00
#
_symmetry.space_group_name_H-M   'P 1'
#
loop_
_entity.id
_entity.type
_entity.pdbx_description
1 polymer ?
#
loop_
_entity_poly.entity_id
_entity_poly.type
_entity_poly.pdbx_seq_one_letter_code
_entity_poly.pdbx_strand_id
1 'polypeptide(L)'
;MNFEWDENKNCTNIEKHGLAFHDAQFAFADEKRLILEDRDHSQDEQRYFCIGKINGEIATVRFTFRGNKIRIFGAGYWRKGKKIYRISKRISIEIDEIEQLINRIYIGLKKAKQNSDDYYLDGVALNLHGLYSGIAIMFVLQNLPNETETEYPLTGHWM
;
A
#
# COMPACT_ATOMS: atom_id res chain seq x y z
N MET A 1 15.33 6.29 13.74
CA MET A 1 15.11 7.40 12.76
C MET A 1 15.04 8.69 13.54
N ASN A 2 15.69 9.75 13.05
CA ASN A 2 15.66 11.06 13.70
C ASN A 2 14.76 12.00 12.91
N PHE A 3 13.81 12.63 13.60
CA PHE A 3 12.85 13.56 13.01
C PHE A 3 13.17 14.99 13.45
N GLU A 4 12.90 15.95 12.57
CA GLU A 4 12.95 17.37 12.89
C GLU A 4 11.80 18.12 12.21
N TRP A 5 11.42 19.25 12.78
CA TRP A 5 10.44 20.16 12.20
C TRP A 5 10.63 21.57 12.78
N ASP A 6 9.93 22.54 12.19
CA ASP A 6 9.80 23.89 12.73
C ASP A 6 8.54 23.96 13.60
N GLU A 7 8.66 24.47 14.82
CA GLU A 7 7.54 24.46 15.78
C GLU A 7 6.43 25.44 15.41
N ASN A 8 6.76 26.58 14.77
CA ASN A 8 5.74 27.50 14.25
C ASN A 8 4.94 26.85 13.11
N LYS A 9 5.62 26.07 12.26
CA LYS A 9 4.94 25.22 11.26
C LYS A 9 4.10 24.14 11.90
N ASN A 10 4.56 23.52 13.00
CA ASN A 10 3.81 22.49 13.71
C ASN A 10 2.49 23.07 14.24
N CYS A 11 2.52 24.21 14.93
CA CYS A 11 1.33 24.91 15.39
C CYS A 11 0.36 25.20 14.24
N THR A 12 0.86 25.79 13.14
CA THR A 12 0.05 26.09 11.95
C THR A 12 -0.56 24.81 11.34
N ASN A 13 0.17 23.69 11.38
CA ASN A 13 -0.30 22.42 10.85
C ASN A 13 -1.38 21.80 11.74
N ILE A 14 -1.23 21.87 13.06
CA ILE A 14 -2.23 21.41 14.04
C ILE A 14 -3.53 22.19 13.82
N GLU A 15 -3.46 23.51 13.69
CA GLU A 15 -4.64 24.35 13.43
C GLU A 15 -5.35 23.98 12.12
N LYS A 16 -4.59 23.74 11.06
CA LYS A 16 -5.16 23.45 9.72
C LYS A 16 -5.63 22.02 9.53
N HIS A 17 -4.97 21.05 10.18
CA HIS A 17 -5.09 19.63 9.84
C HIS A 17 -5.32 18.72 11.05
N GLY A 18 -5.22 19.25 12.27
CA GLY A 18 -5.50 18.50 13.51
C GLY A 18 -4.50 17.38 13.82
N LEU A 19 -3.32 17.39 13.19
CA LEU A 19 -2.28 16.37 13.40
C LEU A 19 -0.95 17.06 13.72
N ALA A 20 -0.40 16.78 14.90
CA ALA A 20 0.92 17.24 15.30
C ALA A 20 2.02 16.46 14.57
N PHE A 21 3.16 17.11 14.28
CA PHE A 21 4.30 16.44 13.65
C PHE A 21 4.93 15.37 14.53
N HIS A 22 4.90 15.57 15.84
CA HIS A 22 5.28 14.55 16.81
C HIS A 22 4.49 13.25 16.59
N ASP A 23 3.18 13.33 16.37
CA ASP A 23 2.35 12.14 16.16
C ASP A 23 2.47 11.62 14.71
N ALA A 24 2.65 12.53 13.76
CA ALA A 24 2.84 12.19 12.35
C ALA A 24 4.03 11.25 12.13
N GLN A 25 5.06 11.29 12.98
CA GLN A 25 6.21 10.37 12.90
C GLN A 25 5.79 8.89 13.00
N PHE A 26 4.68 8.57 13.66
CA PHE A 26 4.19 7.19 13.78
C PHE A 26 3.72 6.61 12.44
N ALA A 27 3.39 7.44 11.45
CA ALA A 27 3.12 6.95 10.09
C ALA A 27 4.34 6.22 9.48
N PHE A 28 5.56 6.56 9.90
CA PHE A 28 6.78 5.89 9.44
C PHE A 28 7.01 4.53 10.10
N ALA A 29 6.33 4.25 11.21
CA ALA A 29 6.37 2.95 11.89
C ALA A 29 5.38 1.95 11.30
N ASP A 30 4.44 2.38 10.45
CA ASP A 30 3.59 1.46 9.68
C ASP A 30 4.48 0.64 8.73
N GLU A 31 4.54 -0.67 8.96
CA GLU A 31 5.26 -1.63 8.13
C GLU A 31 4.78 -1.60 6.67
N LYS A 32 3.51 -1.22 6.48
CA LYS A 32 2.86 -1.16 5.18
C LYS A 32 2.67 0.30 4.71
N ARG A 33 3.53 1.21 5.16
CA ARG A 33 3.55 2.60 4.69
C ARG A 33 4.00 2.69 3.23
N LEU A 34 3.58 3.76 2.56
CA LEU A 34 4.05 4.10 1.22
C LEU A 34 4.87 5.39 1.27
N ILE A 35 6.01 5.39 0.58
CA ILE A 35 6.82 6.59 0.36
C ILE A 35 6.72 6.94 -1.13
N LEU A 36 6.24 8.16 -1.43
CA LEU A 36 6.08 8.66 -2.80
C LEU A 36 6.88 9.94 -2.97
N GLU A 37 7.44 10.15 -4.16
CA GLU A 37 8.13 11.39 -4.51
C GLU A 37 7.11 12.48 -4.90
N ASP A 38 7.31 13.70 -4.39
CA ASP A 38 6.51 14.89 -4.73
C ASP A 38 7.14 15.60 -5.93
N ARG A 39 6.86 15.08 -7.13
CA ARG A 39 7.49 15.52 -8.39
C ARG A 39 7.09 16.91 -8.85
N ASP A 40 5.94 17.42 -8.40
CA ASP A 40 5.44 18.73 -8.82
C ASP A 40 6.20 19.88 -8.14
N HIS A 41 6.91 19.61 -7.03
CA HIS A 41 7.53 20.64 -6.18
C HIS A 41 9.03 20.40 -5.92
N SER A 42 9.69 19.52 -6.69
CA SER A 42 11.05 19.04 -6.41
C SER A 42 12.19 19.81 -7.10
N GLN A 43 11.93 20.96 -7.73
CA GLN A 43 12.93 21.67 -8.56
C GLN A 43 14.22 22.03 -7.79
N ASP A 44 14.14 22.32 -6.48
CA ASP A 44 15.30 22.70 -5.65
C ASP A 44 15.59 21.75 -4.46
N GLU A 45 14.59 21.03 -3.95
CA GLU A 45 14.74 20.11 -2.80
C GLU A 45 13.83 18.89 -3.02
N GLN A 46 14.39 17.68 -2.97
CA GLN A 46 13.60 16.45 -3.09
C GLN A 46 12.60 16.35 -1.94
N ARG A 47 11.32 16.22 -2.28
CA ARG A 47 10.21 16.14 -1.34
C ARG A 47 9.48 14.83 -1.51
N TYR A 48 8.91 14.35 -0.41
CA TYR A 48 8.28 13.06 -0.34
C TYR A 48 6.99 13.12 0.47
N PHE A 49 6.08 12.20 0.17
CA PHE A 49 4.93 11.87 0.98
C PHE A 49 5.16 10.52 1.65
N CYS A 50 4.94 10.45 2.96
CA CYS A 50 4.75 9.20 3.69
C CYS A 50 3.26 9.02 3.95
N ILE A 51 2.69 7.95 3.44
CA ILE A 51 1.30 7.57 3.67
C ILE A 51 1.28 6.33 4.56
N GLY A 52 0.83 6.49 5.80
CA GLY A 52 0.90 5.45 6.81
C GLY A 52 -0.27 5.53 7.79
N LYS A 53 -0.54 4.41 8.46
CA LYS A 53 -1.58 4.30 9.47
C LYS A 53 -1.09 4.80 10.84
N ILE A 54 -1.87 5.67 11.47
CA ILE A 54 -1.69 6.13 12.85
C ILE A 54 -3.00 5.84 13.58
N ASN A 55 -2.97 5.00 14.62
CA ASN A 55 -4.12 4.71 15.49
C ASN A 55 -5.42 4.35 14.74
N GLY A 56 -5.36 3.58 13.65
CA GLY A 56 -6.56 3.23 12.87
C GLY A 56 -6.76 4.07 11.62
N GLU A 57 -6.28 5.31 11.62
CA GLU A 57 -6.53 6.31 10.59
C GLU A 57 -5.34 6.47 9.63
N ILE A 58 -5.62 6.82 8.38
CA ILE A 58 -4.57 7.04 7.38
C ILE A 58 -4.13 8.50 7.44
N ALA A 59 -2.83 8.70 7.64
CA ALA A 59 -2.20 10.00 7.60
C ALA A 59 -1.33 10.14 6.35
N THR A 60 -1.25 11.36 5.83
CA THR A 60 -0.26 11.76 4.83
C THR A 60 0.70 12.75 5.48
N VAL A 61 1.98 12.45 5.39
CA VAL A 61 3.06 13.25 5.97
C VAL A 61 4.00 13.70 4.87
N ARG A 62 4.18 15.01 4.73
CA ARG A 62 5.12 15.63 3.79
C ARG A 62 6.46 15.83 4.47
N PHE A 63 7.51 15.32 3.84
CA PHE A 63 8.85 15.36 4.41
C PHE A 63 9.95 15.49 3.34
N THR A 64 11.15 15.82 3.79
CA THR A 64 12.37 15.78 2.99
C THR A 64 13.50 15.15 3.81
N PHE A 65 14.51 14.61 3.13
CA PHE A 65 15.72 14.11 3.76
C PHE A 65 16.76 15.23 3.85
N ARG A 66 17.29 15.45 5.06
CA ARG A 66 18.43 16.36 5.28
C ARG A 66 19.52 15.63 6.04
N GLY A 67 20.54 15.18 5.31
CA GLY A 67 21.55 14.26 5.83
C GLY A 67 20.88 12.99 6.38
N ASN A 68 21.06 12.72 7.67
CA ASN A 68 20.48 11.54 8.36
C ASN A 68 19.15 11.84 9.09
N LYS A 69 18.49 12.96 8.80
CA LYS A 69 17.23 13.36 9.43
C LYS A 69 16.07 13.44 8.45
N ILE A 70 14.89 13.13 8.95
CA ILE A 70 13.61 13.31 8.25
C ILE A 70 13.01 14.63 8.75
N ARG A 71 12.94 15.63 7.86
CA ARG A 71 12.31 16.91 8.16
C ARG A 71 10.85 16.89 7.76
N ILE A 72 9.94 16.87 8.74
CA ILE A 72 8.50 16.97 8.50
C ILE A 72 8.14 18.44 8.34
N PHE A 73 7.34 18.76 7.31
CA PHE A 73 6.88 20.13 7.06
C PHE A 73 5.39 20.23 6.74
N GLY A 74 4.65 19.12 6.82
CA GLY A 74 3.19 19.09 6.74
C GLY A 74 2.65 17.70 7.06
N ALA A 75 1.50 17.61 7.71
CA ALA A 75 0.88 16.34 8.03
C ALA A 75 -0.64 16.51 8.16
N GLY A 76 -1.41 15.49 7.80
CA GLY A 76 -2.85 15.50 8.02
C GLY A 76 -3.49 14.14 7.80
N TYR A 77 -4.62 13.90 8.47
CA TYR A 77 -5.43 12.72 8.21
C TYR A 77 -6.08 12.82 6.84
N TRP A 78 -5.92 11.78 6.03
CA TRP A 78 -6.34 11.80 4.65
C TRP A 78 -7.78 11.31 4.51
N ARG A 79 -8.76 12.22 4.68
CA ARG A 79 -10.19 11.86 4.60
C ARG A 79 -10.66 11.58 3.17
N LYS A 80 -10.25 12.37 2.16
CA LYS A 80 -10.72 12.23 0.77
C LYS A 80 -9.99 11.15 -0.05
N GLY A 81 -8.71 10.87 0.21
CA GLY A 81 -7.93 9.88 -0.55
C GLY A 81 -7.72 8.53 0.16
N LYS A 82 -8.36 8.31 1.32
CA LYS A 82 -8.38 7.02 2.04
C LYS A 82 -8.76 5.86 1.11
N LYS A 83 -9.70 6.09 0.18
CA LYS A 83 -10.14 5.14 -0.84
C LYS A 83 -9.04 4.80 -1.84
N ILE A 84 -8.38 5.81 -2.42
CA ILE A 84 -7.27 5.61 -3.37
C ILE A 84 -6.16 4.82 -2.70
N TYR A 85 -5.76 5.18 -1.47
CA TYR A 85 -4.76 4.42 -0.72
C TYR A 85 -5.17 2.96 -0.48
N ARG A 86 -6.41 2.71 -0.04
CA ARG A 86 -6.92 1.35 0.19
C ARG A 86 -6.89 0.53 -1.10
N ILE A 87 -7.32 1.11 -2.22
CA ILE A 87 -7.34 0.45 -3.53
C ILE A 87 -5.91 0.19 -4.02
N SER A 88 -5.04 1.20 -4.03
CA SER A 88 -3.63 1.04 -4.45
C SER A 88 -2.92 -0.03 -3.62
N LYS A 89 -3.13 -0.04 -2.31
CA LYS A 89 -2.57 -1.05 -1.40
C LYS A 89 -3.11 -2.44 -1.69
N ARG A 90 -4.41 -2.57 -1.94
CA ARG A 90 -5.01 -3.86 -2.28
C ARG A 90 -4.49 -4.36 -3.63
N ILE A 91 -4.44 -3.50 -4.65
CA ILE A 91 -3.86 -3.84 -5.96
C ILE A 91 -2.42 -4.33 -5.81
N SER A 92 -1.60 -3.65 -5.00
CA SER A 92 -0.20 -4.08 -4.77
C SER A 92 -0.13 -5.47 -4.15
N ILE A 93 -0.99 -5.78 -3.17
CA ILE A 93 -1.04 -7.11 -2.55
C ILE A 93 -1.46 -8.18 -3.57
N GLU A 94 -2.49 -7.90 -4.38
CA GLU A 94 -2.95 -8.83 -5.41
C GLU A 94 -1.86 -9.11 -6.45
N ILE A 95 -1.08 -8.09 -6.84
CA ILE A 95 0.05 -8.26 -7.76
C ILE A 95 1.10 -9.20 -7.14
N ASP A 96 1.49 -8.99 -5.88
CA ASP A 96 2.47 -9.86 -5.21
C ASP A 96 1.98 -11.32 -5.12
N GLU A 97 0.69 -11.53 -4.85
CA GLU A 97 0.08 -12.87 -4.82
C GLU A 97 0.07 -13.54 -6.20
N ILE A 98 -0.24 -12.77 -7.24
CA ILE A 98 -0.20 -13.21 -8.65
C ILE A 98 1.22 -13.62 -9.04
N GLU A 99 2.24 -12.85 -8.67
CA GLU A 99 3.63 -13.20 -8.95
C GLU A 99 4.04 -14.52 -8.28
N GLN A 100 3.62 -14.73 -7.03
CA GLN A 100 3.87 -15.99 -6.33
C GLN A 100 3.15 -17.17 -7.00
N LEU A 101 1.89 -16.97 -7.45
CA LEU A 101 1.13 -17.97 -8.18
C LEU A 101 1.80 -18.35 -9.50
N ILE A 102 2.24 -17.36 -10.27
CA ILE A 102 2.96 -17.58 -11.54
C ILE A 102 4.23 -18.40 -11.28
N ASN A 103 4.99 -18.08 -10.24
CA ASN A 103 6.17 -18.84 -9.85
C ASN A 103 5.84 -20.29 -9.49
N ARG A 104 4.76 -20.54 -8.72
CA ARG A 104 4.31 -21.90 -8.40
C ARG A 104 3.91 -22.69 -9.65
N ILE A 105 3.16 -22.07 -10.57
CA ILE A 105 2.76 -22.68 -11.85
C ILE A 105 4.00 -23.06 -12.67
N TYR A 106 4.95 -22.13 -12.80
CA TYR A 106 6.18 -22.36 -13.56
C TYR A 106 6.98 -23.55 -13.01
N ILE A 107 7.15 -23.63 -11.69
CA ILE A 107 7.83 -24.74 -11.03
C ILE A 107 7.08 -26.06 -11.24
N GLY A 108 5.75 -26.06 -11.09
CA GLY A 108 4.91 -27.24 -11.30
C GLY A 108 5.03 -27.79 -12.72
N LEU A 109 4.90 -26.92 -13.74
CA LEU A 109 5.05 -27.30 -15.14
C LEU A 109 6.45 -27.82 -15.47
N LYS A 110 7.50 -27.23 -14.89
CA LYS A 110 8.88 -27.70 -15.08
C LYS A 110 9.05 -29.12 -14.53
N LYS A 111 8.50 -29.41 -13.35
CA LYS A 111 8.56 -30.75 -12.74
C LYS A 111 7.74 -31.78 -13.53
N ALA A 112 6.54 -31.42 -13.99
CA ALA A 112 5.71 -32.28 -14.84
C ALA A 112 6.48 -32.73 -16.10
N LYS A 113 7.09 -31.78 -16.81
CA LYS A 113 7.90 -32.04 -18.01
C LYS A 113 9.14 -32.90 -17.75
N GLN A 114 9.78 -32.74 -16.59
CA GLN A 114 11.00 -33.48 -16.24
C GLN A 114 10.72 -34.91 -15.78
N ASN A 115 9.60 -35.14 -15.08
CA ASN A 115 9.30 -36.42 -14.45
C ASN A 115 8.24 -37.25 -15.20
N SER A 116 7.64 -36.72 -16.28
CA SER A 116 6.46 -37.32 -16.96
C SER A 116 5.35 -37.69 -15.98
N ASP A 117 5.19 -36.87 -14.94
CA ASP A 117 4.23 -37.08 -13.86
C ASP A 117 3.15 -36.00 -13.94
N ASP A 118 1.94 -36.44 -14.26
CA ASP A 118 0.79 -35.57 -14.49
C ASP A 118 0.16 -35.06 -13.17
N TYR A 119 0.51 -35.62 -12.00
CA TYR A 119 0.03 -35.09 -10.70
C TYR A 119 0.44 -33.64 -10.44
N TYR A 120 1.52 -33.17 -11.07
CA TYR A 120 1.92 -31.77 -11.00
C TYR A 120 0.95 -30.86 -11.76
N LEU A 121 0.16 -31.37 -12.70
CA LEU A 121 -0.82 -30.62 -13.48
C LEU A 121 -2.04 -30.23 -12.64
N ASP A 122 -2.45 -31.05 -11.66
CA ASP A 122 -3.53 -30.71 -10.72
C ASP A 122 -3.14 -29.50 -9.85
N GLY A 123 -1.89 -29.48 -9.38
CA GLY A 123 -1.33 -28.33 -8.67
C GLY A 123 -1.25 -27.08 -9.55
N VAL A 124 -0.92 -27.23 -10.84
CA VAL A 124 -0.93 -26.12 -11.80
C VAL A 124 -2.35 -25.61 -12.03
N ALA A 125 -3.33 -26.49 -12.20
CA ALA A 125 -4.74 -26.15 -12.40
C ALA A 125 -5.31 -25.36 -11.20
N LEU A 126 -4.98 -25.78 -9.97
CA LEU A 126 -5.40 -25.08 -8.76
C LEU A 126 -4.79 -23.67 -8.66
N ASN A 127 -3.51 -23.50 -9.01
CA ASN A 127 -2.88 -22.18 -9.01
C ASN A 127 -3.42 -21.28 -10.14
N LEU A 128 -3.76 -21.83 -11.31
CA LEU A 128 -4.42 -21.08 -12.39
C LEU A 128 -5.81 -20.59 -11.97
N HIS A 129 -6.56 -21.40 -11.23
CA HIS A 129 -7.83 -20.98 -10.65
C HIS A 129 -7.63 -19.82 -9.66
N GLY A 130 -6.63 -19.91 -8.77
CA GLY A 130 -6.27 -18.81 -7.85
C GLY A 130 -5.89 -17.52 -8.58
N LEU A 131 -5.15 -17.62 -9.69
CA LEU A 131 -4.76 -16.49 -10.54
C LEU A 131 -5.99 -15.79 -11.14
N TYR A 132 -6.94 -16.56 -11.68
CA TYR A 132 -8.18 -16.01 -12.22
C TYR A 132 -9.00 -15.27 -11.16
N SER A 133 -9.12 -15.85 -9.96
CA SER A 133 -9.84 -15.25 -8.84
C SER A 133 -9.21 -13.92 -8.37
N GLY A 134 -7.87 -13.85 -8.26
CA GLY A 134 -7.17 -12.60 -7.91
C GLY A 134 -7.37 -11.50 -8.95
N ILE A 135 -7.26 -11.84 -10.25
CA ILE A 135 -7.54 -10.90 -11.34
C ILE A 135 -8.99 -10.39 -11.28
N ALA A 136 -9.95 -11.28 -11.04
CA ALA A 136 -11.37 -10.90 -10.92
C ALA A 136 -11.60 -9.93 -9.76
N ILE A 137 -10.94 -10.14 -8.61
CA ILE A 137 -10.99 -9.20 -7.47
C ILE A 137 -10.45 -7.82 -7.86
N MET A 138 -9.35 -7.74 -8.61
CA MET A 138 -8.82 -6.45 -9.07
C MET A 138 -9.84 -5.66 -9.91
N PHE A 139 -10.58 -6.33 -10.80
CA PHE A 139 -11.64 -5.69 -11.59
C PHE A 139 -12.82 -5.22 -10.73
N VAL A 140 -13.19 -5.97 -9.69
CA VAL A 140 -14.24 -5.56 -8.75
C VAL A 140 -13.81 -4.34 -7.95
N LEU A 141 -12.55 -4.27 -7.50
CA LEU A 141 -12.01 -3.14 -6.73
C LEU A 141 -12.02 -1.82 -7.51
N GLN A 142 -11.90 -1.87 -8.84
CA GLN A 142 -12.01 -0.68 -9.70
C GLN A 142 -13.45 -0.12 -9.78
N ASN A 143 -14.46 -0.94 -9.48
CA ASN A 143 -15.88 -0.61 -9.61
C ASN A 143 -16.59 -0.31 -8.28
N LEU A 144 -15.86 -0.22 -7.16
CA LEU A 144 -16.46 0.02 -5.84
C LEU A 144 -17.06 1.43 -5.72
N PRO A 145 -18.30 1.59 -5.18
CA PRO A 145 -18.89 2.89 -4.91
C PRO A 145 -18.14 3.67 -3.80
N ASN A 146 -18.39 4.97 -3.67
CA ASN A 146 -17.60 5.86 -2.82
C ASN A 146 -17.88 5.76 -1.30
N GLU A 147 -18.94 5.07 -0.87
CA GLU A 147 -19.49 5.25 0.49
C GLU A 147 -19.66 3.96 1.32
N THR A 148 -19.38 2.77 0.80
CA THR A 148 -19.65 1.55 1.58
C THR A 148 -18.46 1.20 2.48
N GLU A 149 -18.64 1.41 3.79
CA GLU A 149 -17.78 0.97 4.90
C GLU A 149 -17.70 -0.55 5.09
N THR A 150 -18.33 -1.34 4.21
CA THR A 150 -18.40 -2.79 4.34
C THR A 150 -17.02 -3.41 4.14
N GLU A 151 -16.50 -4.05 5.19
CA GLU A 151 -15.42 -5.04 5.09
C GLU A 151 -15.84 -6.11 4.09
N TYR A 152 -15.19 -6.12 2.92
CA TYR A 152 -15.38 -7.19 1.95
C TYR A 152 -14.70 -8.46 2.46
N PRO A 153 -15.26 -9.64 2.16
CA PRO A 153 -14.73 -10.90 2.67
C PRO A 153 -13.25 -11.05 2.29
N LEU A 154 -12.43 -11.38 3.28
CA LEU A 154 -10.98 -11.46 3.17
C LEU A 154 -10.48 -12.68 2.39
N THR A 155 -11.38 -13.53 1.88
CA THR A 155 -11.03 -14.74 1.14
C THR A 155 -12.04 -15.00 0.03
N GLY A 156 -11.53 -15.45 -1.12
CA GLY A 156 -12.33 -15.87 -2.28
C GLY A 156 -13.02 -17.23 -2.09
N HIS A 157 -13.68 -17.45 -0.96
CA HIS A 157 -14.61 -18.58 -0.84
C HIS A 157 -15.98 -18.14 -1.37
N TRP A 158 -16.18 -18.35 -2.67
CA TRP A 158 -17.51 -18.49 -3.24
C TRP A 158 -17.85 -19.98 -3.29
N MET A 159 -18.16 -20.54 -2.13
CA MET A 159 -18.93 -21.76 -1.91
C MET A 159 -19.68 -21.62 -0.59
#